data_AF-X0RXC3-F1
#
_entry.id   AF-X0RXC3-F1
#
_cell.length_a   1.000
_cell.length_b   1.000
_cell.length_c   1.000
_cell.angle_alpha   90.00
_cell.angle_beta   90.00
_cell.angle_gamma   90.00
#
_symmetry.space_group_name_H-M   'P 1'
#
loop_
_entity.id
_entity.type
_entity.pdbx_description
1 polymer ?
#
loop_
_entity_poly.entity_id
_entity_poly.type
_entity_poly.pdbx_seq_one_letter_code
_entity_poly.pdbx_strand_id
1 'polypeptide(L)'
;AQLVERTGPDAVIEVARRFGINSPLKPVYSLALGTSGVSPLEMAAAFSTFAIGGIRHEPFWIRRVEDPLGRVLEEQIVRGQRSLDASIGFQVVDMMRGVLTTGTGRVVRRMGFDLPAAGKTGTSDDFRDAWFTGFTPTLSVSVWVGFDRGVSMRDVNGIGITGGRGAAPIWAEFMIKATNGEPPREFTVPADIHFETVDPVSGEIAGQWTSNRVKVALRSGQIAAAIPDQPFIQEAGKSGTVKSDQSIFEKADQPAVEEASKSTITEEDLPPE
;
A
#
# COMPACT_ATOMS: atom_id res chain seq x y z
N ALA A 1 11.28 4.67 4.25
CA ALA A 1 12.42 4.19 5.05
C ALA A 1 12.63 5.07 6.29
N GLN A 2 12.96 6.36 6.11
CA GLN A 2 13.23 7.30 7.21
C GLN A 2 12.14 7.35 8.30
N LEU A 3 10.85 7.28 7.94
CA LEU A 3 9.77 7.28 8.95
C LEU A 3 9.82 6.03 9.83
N VAL A 4 10.06 4.84 9.26
CA VAL A 4 10.17 3.59 10.01
C VAL A 4 11.47 3.53 10.81
N GLU A 5 12.54 4.13 10.32
CA GLU A 5 13.78 4.32 11.07
C GLU A 5 13.52 5.17 12.34
N ARG A 6 12.74 6.25 12.22
CA ARG A 6 12.37 7.11 13.35
C ARG A 6 11.40 6.47 14.34
N THR A 7 10.43 5.67 13.87
CA THR A 7 9.41 5.05 14.74
C THR A 7 9.82 3.68 15.27
N GLY A 8 10.78 3.02 14.63
CA GLY A 8 11.13 1.62 14.84
C GLY A 8 10.20 0.65 14.10
N PRO A 9 10.73 -0.50 13.61
CA PRO A 9 9.93 -1.51 12.90
C PRO A 9 8.92 -2.22 13.82
N ASP A 10 9.21 -2.37 15.12
CA ASP A 10 8.30 -3.02 16.07
C ASP A 10 7.01 -2.23 16.27
N ALA A 11 7.08 -0.90 16.32
CA ALA A 11 5.89 -0.05 16.41
C ALA A 11 5.00 -0.21 15.17
N VAL A 12 5.60 -0.37 13.98
CA VAL A 12 4.87 -0.64 12.74
C VAL A 12 4.17 -2.00 12.80
N ILE A 13 4.88 -3.03 13.28
CA ILE A 13 4.31 -4.37 13.46
C ILE A 13 3.15 -4.33 14.44
N GLU A 14 3.30 -3.63 15.57
CA GLU A 14 2.26 -3.51 16.58
C GLU A 14 0.98 -2.90 16.00
N VAL A 15 1.10 -1.81 15.23
CA VAL A 15 -0.06 -1.22 14.53
C VAL A 15 -0.66 -2.21 13.52
N ALA A 16 0.17 -2.92 12.73
CA ALA A 16 -0.32 -3.93 11.80
C ALA A 16 -1.09 -5.06 12.51
N ARG A 17 -0.65 -5.50 13.70
CA ARG A 17 -1.36 -6.49 14.52
C ARG A 17 -2.71 -5.97 14.99
N ARG A 18 -2.80 -4.70 15.43
CA ARG A 18 -4.09 -4.08 15.81
C ARG A 18 -5.08 -4.04 14.65
N PHE A 19 -4.60 -3.99 13.42
CA PHE A 19 -5.39 -4.02 12.18
C PHE A 19 -5.73 -5.45 11.71
N GLY A 20 -5.27 -6.49 12.42
CA GLY A 20 -5.62 -7.88 12.14
C GLY A 20 -4.70 -8.58 11.15
N ILE A 21 -3.54 -8.00 10.85
CA ILE A 21 -2.50 -8.72 10.11
C ILE A 21 -1.87 -9.73 11.07
N ASN A 22 -2.10 -11.03 10.83
CA ASN A 22 -1.54 -12.15 11.58
C ASN A 22 -0.38 -12.84 10.83
N SER A 23 -0.27 -12.61 9.52
CA SER A 23 0.88 -13.03 8.71
C SER A 23 2.24 -12.67 9.36
N PRO A 24 3.29 -13.50 9.19
CA PRO A 24 4.60 -13.23 9.77
C PRO A 24 5.21 -11.93 9.24
N LEU A 25 5.56 -11.00 10.14
CA LEU A 25 6.24 -9.74 9.80
C LEU A 25 7.62 -9.73 10.45
N LYS A 26 8.67 -9.44 9.68
CA LYS A 26 10.03 -9.33 10.19
C LYS A 26 10.30 -7.89 10.68
N PRO A 27 10.88 -7.70 11.88
CA PRO A 27 11.20 -6.38 12.42
C PRO A 27 12.47 -5.81 11.77
N VAL A 28 12.39 -5.51 10.47
CA VAL A 28 13.50 -4.97 9.67
C VAL A 28 13.07 -3.66 9.01
N TYR A 29 14.00 -2.77 8.68
CA TYR A 29 13.66 -1.48 8.06
C TYR A 29 13.01 -1.61 6.69
N SER A 30 13.32 -2.69 5.96
CA SER A 30 12.66 -3.01 4.68
C SER A 30 11.17 -3.37 4.84
N LEU A 31 10.67 -3.53 6.07
CA LEU A 31 9.23 -3.62 6.33
C LEU A 31 8.48 -2.40 5.79
N ALA A 32 9.13 -1.22 5.81
CA ALA A 32 8.60 0.01 5.24
C ALA A 32 8.24 -0.10 3.74
N LEU A 33 8.82 -1.07 3.04
CA LEU A 33 8.63 -1.31 1.60
C LEU A 33 7.75 -2.54 1.31
N GLY A 34 7.22 -3.21 2.33
CA GLY A 34 6.32 -4.37 2.15
C GLY A 34 7.04 -5.69 1.84
N THR A 35 8.22 -5.91 2.43
CA THR A 35 9.02 -7.14 2.21
C THR A 35 8.46 -8.42 2.86
N SER A 36 7.30 -8.35 3.52
CA SER A 36 6.63 -9.51 4.14
C SER A 36 5.32 -9.79 3.40
N GLY A 37 5.09 -11.05 3.05
CA GLY A 37 3.84 -11.49 2.41
C GLY A 37 2.67 -11.47 3.40
N VAL A 38 1.50 -11.05 2.91
CA VAL A 38 0.25 -10.93 3.68
C VAL A 38 -0.90 -11.44 2.81
N SER A 39 -1.90 -12.06 3.43
CA SER A 39 -3.08 -12.56 2.70
C SER A 39 -3.95 -11.41 2.16
N PRO A 40 -4.54 -11.54 0.94
CA PRO A 40 -5.53 -10.57 0.45
C PRO A 40 -6.70 -10.37 1.41
N LEU A 41 -7.12 -11.41 2.14
CA LEU A 41 -8.19 -11.31 3.13
C LEU A 41 -7.79 -10.41 4.30
N GLU A 42 -6.56 -10.56 4.81
CA GLU A 42 -6.03 -9.72 5.88
C GLU A 42 -5.88 -8.27 5.41
N MET A 43 -5.44 -8.06 4.17
CA MET A 43 -5.34 -6.71 3.58
C MET A 43 -6.71 -6.03 3.44
N ALA A 44 -7.72 -6.74 2.94
CA ALA A 44 -9.08 -6.21 2.84
C ALA A 44 -9.67 -5.90 4.23
N ALA A 45 -9.46 -6.78 5.21
CA ALA A 45 -9.90 -6.57 6.59
C ALA A 45 -9.18 -5.39 7.28
N ALA A 46 -7.87 -5.24 7.05
CA ALA A 46 -7.12 -4.12 7.57
C ALA A 46 -7.59 -2.79 6.95
N PHE A 47 -7.82 -2.76 5.63
CA PHE A 47 -8.27 -1.54 4.96
C PHE A 47 -9.71 -1.16 5.30
N SER A 48 -10.59 -2.13 5.58
CA SER A 48 -11.95 -1.85 6.06
C SER A 48 -11.94 -1.09 7.40
N THR A 49 -10.93 -1.31 8.24
CA THR A 49 -10.76 -0.56 9.51
C THR A 49 -10.63 0.95 9.26
N PHE A 50 -9.95 1.36 8.18
CA PHE A 50 -9.91 2.78 7.79
C PHE A 50 -11.25 3.27 7.25
N ALA A 51 -11.94 2.45 6.46
CA ALA A 51 -13.24 2.80 5.85
C ALA A 51 -14.28 3.22 6.90
N ILE A 52 -14.26 2.59 8.08
CA ILE A 52 -15.24 2.80 9.16
C ILE A 52 -14.66 3.53 10.39
N GLY A 53 -13.64 4.38 10.19
CA GLY A 53 -13.18 5.30 11.24
C GLY A 53 -12.38 4.65 12.38
N GLY A 54 -11.61 3.61 12.06
CA GLY A 54 -10.66 2.98 12.98
C GLY A 54 -11.22 1.80 13.79
N ILE A 55 -12.43 1.34 13.47
CA ILE A 55 -13.03 0.15 14.10
C ILE A 55 -12.68 -1.06 13.24
N ARG A 56 -12.05 -2.07 13.84
CA ARG A 56 -11.76 -3.35 13.21
C ARG A 56 -12.88 -4.33 13.51
N HIS A 57 -13.32 -5.04 12.46
CA HIS A 57 -14.14 -6.24 12.59
C HIS A 57 -13.34 -7.44 12.10
N GLU A 58 -13.47 -8.56 12.81
CA GLU A 58 -12.92 -9.83 12.35
C GLU A 58 -13.78 -10.37 11.19
N PRO A 59 -13.19 -10.72 10.04
CA PRO A 59 -13.92 -11.34 8.94
C PRO A 59 -14.55 -12.68 9.37
N PHE A 60 -15.78 -12.94 8.95
CA PHE A 60 -16.49 -14.19 9.20
C PHE A 60 -17.29 -14.59 7.96
N TRP A 61 -17.54 -15.89 7.82
CA TRP A 61 -18.21 -16.45 6.64
C TRP A 61 -19.62 -16.94 6.94
N ILE A 62 -19.80 -17.56 8.12
CA ILE A 62 -21.07 -18.15 8.54
C ILE A 62 -21.76 -17.14 9.45
N ARG A 63 -22.91 -16.62 8.99
CA ARG A 63 -23.72 -15.67 9.77
C ARG A 63 -24.57 -16.39 10.81
N ARG A 64 -25.19 -17.51 10.42
CA ARG A 64 -26.20 -18.20 11.20
C ARG A 64 -26.36 -19.64 10.74
N VAL A 65 -26.56 -20.56 11.70
CA VAL A 65 -26.83 -21.99 11.47
C VAL A 65 -28.16 -22.33 12.11
N GLU A 66 -29.05 -22.96 11.35
CA GLU A 66 -30.39 -23.35 11.79
C GLU A 66 -30.63 -24.85 11.56
N ASP A 67 -31.52 -25.44 12.38
CA ASP A 67 -32.04 -26.78 12.14
C ASP A 67 -33.23 -26.78 11.15
N PRO A 68 -33.70 -27.95 10.67
CA PRO A 68 -34.83 -28.02 9.74
C PRO A 68 -36.17 -27.47 10.28
N LEU A 69 -36.27 -27.23 11.58
CA LEU A 69 -37.45 -26.63 12.23
C LEU A 69 -37.29 -25.11 12.40
N GLY A 70 -36.21 -24.52 11.89
CA GLY A 70 -35.91 -23.09 11.98
C GLY A 70 -35.35 -22.66 13.33
N ARG A 71 -34.90 -23.59 14.19
CA ARG A 71 -34.27 -23.22 15.47
C ARG A 71 -32.81 -22.85 15.24
N VAL A 72 -32.41 -21.71 15.80
CA VAL A 72 -31.04 -21.20 15.72
C VAL A 72 -30.12 -22.04 16.57
N LEU A 73 -29.12 -22.65 15.94
CA LEU A 73 -28.07 -23.41 16.61
C LEU A 73 -26.87 -22.51 16.91
N GLU A 74 -26.55 -21.61 15.98
CA GLU A 74 -25.43 -20.67 16.09
C GLU A 74 -25.77 -19.37 15.36
N GLU A 75 -25.41 -18.23 15.92
CA GLU A 75 -25.48 -16.93 15.23
C GLU A 75 -24.26 -16.08 15.59
N GLN A 76 -23.59 -15.57 14.57
CA GLN A 76 -22.40 -14.76 14.74
C GLN A 76 -22.78 -13.33 15.11
N ILE A 77 -22.37 -12.87 16.30
CA ILE A 77 -22.59 -11.48 16.71
C ILE A 77 -21.38 -10.65 16.29
N VAL A 78 -21.57 -9.72 15.35
CA VAL A 78 -20.46 -8.86 14.89
C VAL A 78 -20.05 -7.93 16.02
N ARG A 79 -18.80 -8.06 16.46
CA ARG A 79 -18.18 -7.17 17.44
C ARG A 79 -17.11 -6.34 16.75
N GLY A 80 -17.05 -5.05 17.11
CA GLY A 80 -16.02 -4.13 16.64
C GLY A 80 -15.04 -3.82 17.74
N GLN A 81 -13.76 -3.73 17.41
CA GLN A 81 -12.71 -3.27 18.30
C GLN A 81 -12.13 -1.97 17.76
N ARG A 82 -12.03 -0.92 18.59
CA ARG A 82 -11.34 0.31 18.19
C ARG A 82 -9.84 0.05 18.11
N SER A 83 -9.30 0.02 16.90
CA SER A 83 -7.87 -0.20 16.62
C SER A 83 -7.11 1.09 16.37
N LEU A 84 -7.80 2.13 15.90
CA LEU A 84 -7.23 3.45 15.64
C LEU A 84 -8.20 4.56 16.07
N ASP A 85 -7.64 5.69 16.49
CA ASP A 85 -8.39 6.93 16.66
C ASP A 85 -9.00 7.40 15.33
N ALA A 86 -10.24 7.88 15.36
CA ALA A 86 -10.98 8.19 14.13
C ALA A 86 -10.26 9.28 13.31
N SER A 87 -9.66 10.25 13.99
CA SER A 87 -9.05 11.44 13.39
C SER A 87 -7.71 11.10 12.76
N ILE A 88 -6.90 10.27 13.44
CA ILE A 88 -5.69 9.70 12.83
C ILE A 88 -6.08 8.87 11.60
N GLY A 89 -7.10 8.01 11.71
CA GLY A 89 -7.59 7.21 10.59
C GLY A 89 -8.03 8.06 9.40
N PHE A 90 -8.76 9.14 9.66
CA PHE A 90 -9.25 10.05 8.64
C PHE A 90 -8.12 10.76 7.88
N GLN A 91 -7.02 11.15 8.56
CA GLN A 91 -5.85 11.72 7.87
C GLN A 91 -5.25 10.73 6.86
N VAL A 92 -5.16 9.44 7.22
CA VAL A 92 -4.68 8.40 6.28
C VAL A 92 -5.67 8.21 5.14
N VAL A 93 -6.98 8.22 5.40
CA VAL A 93 -8.02 8.16 4.36
C VAL A 93 -7.88 9.34 3.40
N ASP A 94 -7.73 10.56 3.90
CA ASP A 94 -7.58 11.78 3.09
C ASP A 94 -6.37 11.68 2.14
N MET A 95 -5.21 11.23 2.66
CA MET A 95 -4.03 10.95 1.83
C MET A 95 -4.29 9.85 0.79
N MET A 96 -4.96 8.76 1.17
CA MET A 96 -5.26 7.64 0.27
C MET A 96 -6.28 7.99 -0.82
N ARG A 97 -7.15 9.00 -0.62
CA ARG A 97 -7.99 9.55 -1.71
C ARG A 97 -7.12 10.15 -2.82
N GLY A 98 -6.04 10.82 -2.44
CA GLY A 98 -5.04 11.40 -3.36
C GLY A 98 -4.44 10.38 -4.33
N VAL A 99 -4.29 9.12 -3.90
CA VAL A 99 -3.77 8.04 -4.73
C VAL A 99 -4.64 7.80 -5.97
N LEU A 100 -5.96 7.92 -5.84
CA LEU A 100 -6.92 7.71 -6.93
C LEU A 100 -7.08 8.97 -7.78
N THR A 101 -6.92 10.17 -7.23
CA THR A 101 -7.16 11.43 -7.97
C THR A 101 -5.94 11.87 -8.77
N THR A 102 -4.78 11.98 -8.13
CA THR A 102 -3.54 12.49 -8.74
C THR A 102 -2.39 11.49 -8.72
N GLY A 103 -2.51 10.42 -7.92
CA GLY A 103 -1.44 9.45 -7.69
C GLY A 103 -1.43 8.24 -8.63
N THR A 104 -0.83 7.17 -8.11
CA THR A 104 -0.55 5.92 -8.85
C THR A 104 -1.80 5.08 -9.14
N GLY A 105 -2.92 5.33 -8.46
CA GLY A 105 -4.21 4.67 -8.66
C GLY A 105 -5.15 5.39 -9.64
N ARG A 106 -4.69 6.44 -10.34
CA ARG A 106 -5.50 7.28 -11.25
C ARG A 106 -6.28 6.52 -12.32
N VAL A 107 -5.85 5.30 -12.67
CA VAL A 107 -6.57 4.45 -13.62
C VAL A 107 -7.99 4.12 -13.15
N VAL A 108 -8.20 4.01 -11.83
CA VAL A 108 -9.52 3.74 -11.24
C VAL A 108 -10.53 4.81 -11.67
N ARG A 109 -10.14 6.10 -11.59
CA ARG A 109 -10.98 7.22 -12.05
C ARG A 109 -11.12 7.24 -13.57
N ARG A 110 -10.05 6.95 -14.32
CA ARG A 110 -10.10 6.87 -15.80
C ARG A 110 -11.03 5.77 -16.32
N MET A 111 -11.26 4.73 -15.52
CA MET A 111 -12.20 3.64 -15.84
C MET A 111 -13.65 3.97 -15.44
N GLY A 112 -13.93 5.16 -14.90
CA GLY A 112 -15.28 5.62 -14.60
C GLY A 112 -15.79 5.26 -13.20
N PHE A 113 -14.92 4.85 -12.28
CA PHE A 113 -15.32 4.67 -10.89
C PHE A 113 -15.29 6.01 -10.14
N ASP A 114 -16.46 6.64 -9.95
CA ASP A 114 -16.58 8.02 -9.44
C ASP A 114 -17.06 8.13 -7.98
N LEU A 115 -17.43 7.02 -7.33
CA LEU A 115 -17.82 7.07 -5.91
C LEU A 115 -16.67 7.51 -4.99
N PRO A 116 -16.96 8.09 -3.81
CA PRO A 116 -15.94 8.39 -2.81
C PRO A 116 -15.22 7.11 -2.39
N ALA A 117 -13.90 7.11 -2.60
CA ALA A 117 -13.05 5.96 -2.31
C ALA A 117 -11.62 6.39 -2.05
N ALA A 118 -10.92 5.52 -1.35
CA ALA A 118 -9.52 5.63 -0.99
C ALA A 118 -8.82 4.30 -1.26
N GLY A 119 -7.53 4.31 -1.51
CA GLY A 119 -6.79 3.08 -1.71
C GLY A 119 -5.30 3.28 -1.93
N LYS A 120 -4.60 2.17 -2.14
CA LYS A 120 -3.16 2.17 -2.34
C LYS A 120 -2.73 1.09 -3.32
N THR A 121 -1.84 1.48 -4.24
CA THR A 121 -1.09 0.57 -5.11
C THR A 121 0.07 -0.07 -4.34
N GLY A 122 0.34 -1.35 -4.62
CA GLY A 122 1.56 -2.04 -4.22
C GLY A 122 2.23 -2.68 -5.43
N THR A 123 3.56 -2.70 -5.46
CA THR A 123 4.35 -3.35 -6.52
C THR A 123 5.63 -3.84 -5.87
N SER A 124 5.91 -5.13 -5.97
CA SER A 124 7.15 -5.70 -5.45
C SER A 124 8.30 -5.54 -6.45
N ASP A 125 9.52 -5.78 -5.97
CA ASP A 125 10.72 -5.72 -6.80
C ASP A 125 10.61 -6.67 -8.00
N ASP A 126 11.18 -6.26 -9.13
CA ASP A 126 11.13 -6.99 -10.41
C ASP A 126 9.72 -7.35 -10.88
N PHE A 127 8.69 -6.60 -10.43
CA PHE A 127 7.30 -6.75 -10.87
C PHE A 127 6.73 -8.15 -10.64
N ARG A 128 7.13 -8.81 -9.54
CA ARG A 128 6.64 -10.16 -9.20
C ARG A 128 5.20 -10.15 -8.69
N ASP A 129 4.82 -9.06 -8.01
CA ASP A 129 3.51 -8.86 -7.43
C ASP A 129 2.97 -7.47 -7.77
N ALA A 130 1.71 -7.42 -8.16
CA ALA A 130 0.95 -6.21 -8.34
C ALA A 130 -0.25 -6.23 -7.39
N TRP A 131 -0.35 -5.22 -6.54
CA TRP A 131 -1.42 -5.07 -5.56
C TRP A 131 -2.22 -3.79 -5.78
N PHE A 132 -3.51 -3.86 -5.51
CA PHE A 132 -4.33 -2.70 -5.24
C PHE A 132 -5.34 -3.03 -4.16
N THR A 133 -5.25 -2.32 -3.03
CA THR A 133 -6.23 -2.43 -1.95
C THR A 133 -6.92 -1.08 -1.80
N GLY A 134 -8.24 -1.09 -1.88
CA GLY A 134 -9.05 0.12 -1.83
C GLY A 134 -10.40 -0.14 -1.20
N PHE A 135 -11.09 0.94 -0.86
CA PHE A 135 -12.38 0.88 -0.19
C PHE A 135 -13.24 2.12 -0.45
N THR A 136 -14.55 1.92 -0.41
CA THR A 136 -15.57 2.94 -0.14
C THR A 136 -15.93 2.89 1.36
N PRO A 137 -16.79 3.78 1.89
CA PRO A 137 -17.26 3.66 3.27
C PRO A 137 -17.99 2.35 3.59
N THR A 138 -18.46 1.60 2.58
CA THR A 138 -19.28 0.39 2.76
C THR A 138 -18.61 -0.90 2.33
N LEU A 139 -17.56 -0.83 1.51
CA LEU A 139 -16.94 -2.02 0.92
C LEU A 139 -15.43 -1.85 0.80
N SER A 140 -14.67 -2.83 1.29
CA SER A 140 -13.22 -2.91 1.13
C SER A 140 -12.84 -4.13 0.30
N VAL A 141 -11.92 -3.93 -0.66
CA VAL A 141 -11.48 -4.97 -1.60
C VAL A 141 -9.97 -4.88 -1.76
N SER A 142 -9.32 -6.04 -1.69
CA SER A 142 -7.90 -6.21 -2.00
C SER A 142 -7.75 -7.10 -3.21
N VAL A 143 -6.98 -6.65 -4.20
CA VAL A 143 -6.64 -7.40 -5.40
C VAL A 143 -5.13 -7.60 -5.45
N TRP A 144 -4.73 -8.85 -5.63
CA TRP A 144 -3.37 -9.26 -5.95
C TRP A 144 -3.34 -9.91 -7.32
N VAL A 145 -2.29 -9.63 -8.07
CA VAL A 145 -1.95 -10.30 -9.32
C VAL A 145 -0.47 -10.68 -9.24
N GLY A 146 -0.19 -11.94 -9.56
CA GLY A 146 1.16 -12.50 -9.54
C GLY A 146 1.14 -13.93 -10.05
N PHE A 147 2.32 -14.48 -10.31
CA PHE A 147 2.48 -15.91 -10.59
C PHE A 147 2.82 -16.65 -9.30
N ASP A 148 2.31 -17.86 -9.12
CA ASP A 148 2.56 -18.68 -7.91
C ASP A 148 4.06 -18.94 -7.67
N ARG A 149 4.84 -19.05 -8.75
CA ARG A 149 6.30 -19.23 -8.70
C ARG A 149 7.07 -17.91 -8.55
N GLY A 150 6.39 -16.79 -8.41
CA GLY A 150 6.97 -15.46 -8.22
C GLY A 150 7.79 -14.97 -9.42
N VAL A 151 7.45 -15.37 -10.64
CA VAL A 151 8.13 -14.93 -11.87
C VAL A 151 7.77 -13.47 -12.17
N SER A 152 8.70 -12.72 -12.77
CA SER A 152 8.49 -11.33 -13.16
C SER A 152 7.31 -11.21 -14.14
N MET A 153 6.37 -10.31 -13.86
CA MET A 153 5.27 -9.99 -14.76
C MET A 153 5.67 -8.82 -15.67
N ARG A 154 5.94 -9.12 -16.94
CA ARG A 154 6.26 -8.14 -17.97
C ARG A 154 5.39 -8.37 -19.20
N ASP A 155 4.99 -7.29 -19.86
CA ASP A 155 4.25 -7.40 -21.12
C ASP A 155 5.17 -7.77 -22.30
N VAL A 156 4.58 -7.90 -23.49
CA VAL A 156 5.28 -8.26 -24.74
C VAL A 156 6.39 -7.29 -25.12
N ASN A 157 6.38 -6.06 -24.59
CA ASN A 157 7.40 -5.04 -24.82
C ASN A 157 8.43 -4.99 -23.67
N GLY A 158 8.38 -5.94 -22.73
CA GLY A 158 9.25 -6.01 -21.56
C GLY A 158 8.90 -5.05 -20.43
N ILE A 159 7.77 -4.34 -20.51
CA ILE A 159 7.37 -3.35 -19.50
C ILE A 159 6.71 -4.05 -18.33
N GLY A 160 7.20 -3.78 -17.11
CA GLY A 160 6.69 -4.37 -15.87
C GLY A 160 5.21 -4.07 -15.59
N ILE A 161 4.50 -5.09 -15.10
CA ILE A 161 3.12 -4.96 -14.63
C ILE A 161 3.13 -4.49 -13.17
N THR A 162 2.70 -3.25 -12.95
CA THR A 162 2.62 -2.65 -11.61
C THR A 162 1.23 -2.80 -11.02
N GLY A 163 1.07 -2.47 -9.73
CA GLY A 163 -0.24 -2.41 -9.06
C GLY A 163 -1.25 -1.53 -9.79
N GLY A 164 -0.79 -0.43 -10.41
CA GLY A 164 -1.64 0.46 -11.21
C GLY A 164 -1.97 -0.04 -12.62
N ARG A 165 -1.26 -1.06 -13.14
CA ARG A 165 -1.51 -1.65 -14.47
C ARG A 165 -2.21 -3.01 -14.40
N GLY A 166 -1.93 -3.80 -13.38
CA GLY A 166 -2.49 -5.14 -13.19
C GLY A 166 -3.69 -5.16 -12.23
N ALA A 167 -3.47 -4.79 -10.97
CA ALA A 167 -4.47 -4.98 -9.92
C ALA A 167 -5.55 -3.87 -9.86
N ALA A 168 -5.17 -2.61 -10.04
CA ALA A 168 -6.10 -1.48 -9.93
C ALA A 168 -7.24 -1.50 -10.97
N PRO A 169 -7.01 -1.90 -12.25
CA PRO A 169 -8.10 -2.07 -13.21
C PRO A 169 -9.11 -3.15 -12.81
N ILE A 170 -8.65 -4.29 -12.30
CA ILE A 170 -9.51 -5.37 -11.81
C ILE A 170 -10.34 -4.88 -10.63
N TRP A 171 -9.72 -4.16 -9.69
CA TRP A 171 -10.42 -3.54 -8.57
C TRP A 171 -11.51 -2.57 -9.06
N ALA A 172 -11.19 -1.71 -10.03
CA ALA A 172 -12.14 -0.74 -10.58
C ALA A 172 -13.34 -1.43 -11.24
N GLU A 173 -13.09 -2.44 -12.09
CA GLU A 173 -14.15 -3.19 -12.75
C GLU A 173 -15.08 -3.88 -11.74
N PHE A 174 -14.50 -4.53 -10.73
CA PHE A 174 -15.26 -5.17 -9.67
C PHE A 174 -16.12 -4.14 -8.91
N MET A 175 -15.52 -3.03 -8.49
CA MET A 175 -16.21 -2.03 -7.67
C MET A 175 -17.33 -1.34 -8.45
N ILE A 176 -17.14 -1.01 -9.74
CA ILE A 176 -18.20 -0.46 -10.59
C ILE A 176 -19.43 -1.37 -10.60
N LYS A 177 -19.23 -2.68 -10.73
CA LYS A 177 -20.31 -3.68 -10.73
C LYS A 177 -20.91 -3.84 -9.34
N ALA A 178 -20.08 -3.98 -8.31
CA ALA A 178 -20.50 -4.26 -6.94
C ALA A 178 -21.26 -3.10 -6.29
N THR A 179 -20.92 -1.85 -6.64
CA THR A 179 -21.59 -0.66 -6.10
C THR A 179 -22.57 -0.02 -7.09
N ASN A 180 -22.99 -0.76 -8.12
CA ASN A 180 -23.92 -0.22 -9.11
C ASN A 180 -25.26 0.15 -8.45
N GLY A 181 -25.69 1.40 -8.63
CA GLY A 181 -26.91 1.93 -8.01
C GLY A 181 -26.77 2.34 -6.54
N GLU A 182 -25.60 2.19 -5.92
CA GLU A 182 -25.37 2.75 -4.59
C GLU A 182 -25.26 4.29 -4.64
N PRO A 183 -25.88 5.02 -3.70
CA PRO A 183 -25.68 6.45 -3.62
C PRO A 183 -24.23 6.76 -3.20
N PRO A 184 -23.63 7.87 -3.67
CA PRO A 184 -22.37 8.37 -3.14
C PRO A 184 -22.45 8.59 -1.63
N ARG A 185 -21.52 8.00 -0.88
CA ARG A 185 -21.36 8.22 0.56
C ARG A 185 -19.98 8.78 0.82
N GLU A 186 -19.90 9.93 1.47
CA GLU A 186 -18.62 10.50 1.89
C GLU A 186 -18.08 9.80 3.15
N PHE A 187 -16.76 9.85 3.34
CA PHE A 187 -16.15 9.44 4.59
C PHE A 187 -16.52 10.41 5.71
N THR A 188 -16.89 9.89 6.87
CA THR A 188 -17.21 10.72 8.04
C THR A 188 -15.97 11.48 8.49
N VAL A 189 -16.05 12.81 8.50
CA VAL A 189 -15.00 13.70 9.02
C VAL A 189 -15.16 13.83 10.54
N PRO A 190 -14.18 13.41 11.35
CA PRO A 190 -14.21 13.60 12.80
C PRO A 190 -14.25 15.09 13.20
N ALA A 191 -14.86 15.40 14.34
CA ALA A 191 -15.09 16.77 14.78
C ALA A 191 -13.80 17.55 15.11
N ASP A 192 -12.71 16.86 15.42
CA ASP A 192 -11.38 17.42 15.67
C ASP A 192 -10.49 17.44 14.41
N ILE A 193 -11.07 17.31 13.21
CA ILE A 193 -10.37 17.52 11.94
C ILE A 193 -10.72 18.90 11.38
N HIS A 194 -9.69 19.67 11.04
CA HIS A 194 -9.79 20.85 10.19
C HIS A 194 -8.97 20.65 8.92
N PHE A 195 -9.23 21.47 7.90
CA PHE A 195 -8.51 21.40 6.64
C PHE A 195 -7.70 22.67 6.41
N GLU A 196 -6.45 22.49 6.01
CA GLU A 196 -5.59 23.58 5.55
C GLU A 196 -5.18 23.34 4.10
N THR A 197 -4.85 24.43 3.40
CA THR A 197 -4.30 24.35 2.05
C THR A 197 -2.83 24.66 2.14
N VAL A 198 -1.99 23.72 1.72
CA VAL A 198 -0.54 23.77 1.92
C VAL A 198 0.22 23.73 0.60
N ASP A 199 1.45 24.23 0.64
CA ASP A 199 2.45 23.93 -0.37
C ASP A 199 2.99 22.51 -0.11
N PRO A 200 2.81 21.55 -1.06
CA PRO A 200 3.24 20.17 -0.88
C PRO A 200 4.77 20.02 -0.84
N VAL A 201 5.54 21.04 -1.23
CA VAL A 201 7.01 21.02 -1.19
C VAL A 201 7.51 21.48 0.18
N SER A 202 7.05 22.62 0.68
CA SER A 202 7.53 23.16 1.96
C SER A 202 6.78 22.60 3.17
N GLY A 203 5.52 22.19 3.00
CA GLY A 203 4.61 21.82 4.09
C GLY A 203 3.92 23.01 4.76
N GLU A 204 4.26 24.24 4.35
CA GLU A 204 3.67 25.46 4.90
C GLU A 204 2.29 25.76 4.31
N ILE A 205 1.55 26.66 4.96
CA ILE A 205 0.29 27.18 4.43
C ILE A 205 0.54 27.82 3.06
N ALA A 206 -0.25 27.41 2.07
CA ALA A 206 -0.12 27.87 0.70
C ALA A 206 -0.35 29.39 0.60
N GLY A 207 0.68 30.11 0.19
CA GLY A 207 0.62 31.54 -0.10
C GLY A 207 -0.03 31.82 -1.45
N GLN A 208 -0.30 33.10 -1.73
CA GLN A 208 -0.92 33.56 -2.99
C GLN A 208 -0.16 33.10 -4.25
N TRP A 209 1.14 32.84 -4.13
CA TRP A 209 2.02 32.42 -5.23
C TRP A 209 2.27 30.90 -5.30
N THR A 210 1.74 30.12 -4.35
CA THR A 210 1.84 28.66 -4.40
C THR A 210 1.00 28.13 -5.55
N SER A 211 1.66 27.56 -6.56
CA SER A 211 1.06 27.08 -7.80
C SER A 211 0.32 25.75 -7.61
N ASN A 212 0.96 24.78 -6.95
CA ASN A 212 0.40 23.45 -6.72
C ASN A 212 -0.06 23.34 -5.27
N ARG A 213 -1.28 23.76 -4.98
CA ARG A 213 -1.84 23.70 -3.63
C ARG A 213 -2.49 22.36 -3.35
N VAL A 214 -2.29 21.83 -2.14
CA VAL A 214 -2.94 20.60 -1.69
C VAL A 214 -3.75 20.88 -0.43
N LYS A 215 -5.02 20.46 -0.42
CA LYS A 215 -5.83 20.48 0.79
C LYS A 215 -5.49 19.26 1.63
N VAL A 216 -5.18 19.45 2.91
CA VAL A 216 -4.78 18.38 3.84
C VAL A 216 -5.65 18.40 5.09
N ALA A 217 -6.00 17.21 5.60
CA ALA A 217 -6.66 17.04 6.89
C ALA A 217 -5.64 17.10 8.04
N LEU A 218 -5.87 17.99 9.01
CA LEU A 218 -5.08 18.16 10.22
C LEU A 218 -5.96 17.95 11.46
N ARG A 219 -5.39 17.39 12.53
CA ARG A 219 -6.08 17.31 13.82
C ARG A 219 -6.03 18.63 14.57
N SER A 220 -6.99 18.85 15.45
CA SER A 220 -6.96 19.95 16.43
C SER A 220 -5.62 20.00 17.16
N GLY A 221 -4.91 21.12 17.02
CA GLY A 221 -3.58 21.34 17.60
C GLY A 221 -2.40 21.01 16.66
N GLN A 222 -2.65 20.40 15.51
CA GLN A 222 -1.68 20.33 14.40
C GLN A 222 -1.82 21.59 13.55
N ILE A 223 -0.68 22.10 13.08
CA ILE A 223 -0.61 23.22 12.14
C ILE A 223 0.22 22.79 10.94
N ALA A 224 -0.11 23.29 9.75
CA ALA A 224 0.81 23.20 8.63
C ALA A 224 2.07 24.01 8.96
N ALA A 225 3.21 23.35 8.88
CA ALA A 225 4.50 23.93 9.22
C ALA A 225 5.56 23.42 8.26
N ALA A 226 6.62 24.22 8.09
CA ALA A 226 7.78 23.83 7.33
C ALA A 226 8.29 22.45 7.79
N ILE A 227 8.62 21.59 6.84
CA ILE A 227 9.35 20.35 7.14
C ILE A 227 10.67 20.78 7.79
N PRO A 228 10.96 20.43 9.06
CA PRO A 228 12.20 20.85 9.68
C PRO A 228 13.37 20.32 8.87
N ASP A 229 14.30 21.20 8.48
CA ASP A 229 15.61 20.80 7.98
C ASP A 229 16.25 19.88 9.03
N GLN A 230 16.21 18.57 8.81
CA GLN A 230 16.96 17.64 9.64
C GLN A 230 18.37 17.54 9.05
N PRO A 231 19.42 17.89 9.81
CA PRO A 231 20.77 17.62 9.37
C PRO A 231 20.93 16.09 9.23
N PHE A 232 21.51 15.65 8.12
CA PHE A 232 22.08 14.31 8.02
C PHE A 232 23.02 14.12 9.22
N ILE A 233 22.67 13.26 10.16
CA ILE A 233 23.60 12.83 11.19
C ILE A 233 24.65 11.97 10.48
N GLN A 234 25.72 12.61 10.03
CA GLN A 234 26.99 11.94 9.78
C GLN A 234 27.61 11.75 11.17
N GLU A 235 27.34 10.64 11.83
CA GLU A 235 28.04 10.32 13.07
C GLU A 235 29.54 10.28 12.77
N ALA A 236 30.25 11.25 13.34
CA ALA A 236 31.70 11.26 13.44
C ALA A 236 32.14 10.06 14.30
N GLY A 237 32.38 8.93 13.65
CA GLY A 237 33.09 7.81 14.21
C GLY A 237 34.52 8.22 14.57
N LYS A 238 34.83 8.10 15.86
CA LYS A 238 36.11 8.41 16.48
C LYS A 238 37.29 7.72 15.76
N SER A 239 38.38 8.50 15.66
CA SER A 239 39.73 8.12 15.25
C SER A 239 40.13 6.70 15.69
N GLY A 240 40.30 5.82 14.70
CA GLY A 240 41.02 4.56 14.80
C GLY A 240 41.89 4.44 13.55
N THR A 241 43.20 4.58 13.72
CA THR A 241 44.19 4.62 12.64
C THR A 241 44.22 3.30 11.88
N VAL A 242 43.79 3.30 10.61
CA VAL A 242 44.08 2.20 9.67
C VAL A 242 44.92 2.78 8.53
N LYS A 243 46.16 2.31 8.43
CA LYS A 243 47.08 2.66 7.34
C LYS A 243 46.47 2.24 6.01
N SER A 244 46.44 3.15 5.05
CA SER A 244 46.07 2.90 3.66
C SER A 244 47.16 2.07 2.98
N ASP A 245 46.87 0.83 2.62
CA ASP A 245 47.67 0.05 1.67
C ASP A 245 47.09 0.28 0.26
N GLN A 246 47.80 1.10 -0.53
CA GLN A 246 47.45 1.45 -1.91
C GLN A 246 47.95 0.37 -2.88
N SER A 247 47.37 -0.83 -2.83
CA SER A 247 47.76 -1.93 -3.73
C SER A 247 46.62 -2.74 -4.37
N ILE A 248 45.36 -2.25 -4.31
CA ILE A 248 44.20 -3.02 -4.84
C ILE A 248 43.48 -2.35 -6.03
N PHE A 249 43.87 -1.15 -6.46
CA PHE A 249 43.29 -0.50 -7.64
C PHE A 249 44.24 -0.51 -8.84
N GLU A 250 44.46 -1.67 -9.44
CA GLU A 250 44.90 -1.77 -10.83
C GLU A 250 44.53 -3.15 -11.41
N LYS A 251 43.31 -3.24 -11.96
CA LYS A 251 42.88 -4.09 -13.10
C LYS A 251 41.38 -4.36 -13.02
N ALA A 252 40.60 -3.57 -13.75
CA ALA A 252 39.32 -4.00 -14.30
C ALA A 252 38.90 -3.01 -15.40
N ASP A 253 39.54 -3.12 -16.55
CA ASP A 253 39.04 -2.53 -17.79
C ASP A 253 39.13 -3.62 -18.86
N GLN A 254 37.99 -4.27 -19.14
CA GLN A 254 37.61 -4.87 -20.42
C GLN A 254 36.21 -5.53 -20.31
N PRO A 255 35.28 -5.24 -21.25
CA PRO A 255 34.01 -5.94 -21.34
C PRO A 255 34.18 -7.29 -22.04
N ALA A 256 33.74 -8.37 -21.40
CA ALA A 256 33.59 -9.66 -22.05
C ALA A 256 32.37 -9.64 -22.98
N VAL A 257 32.63 -9.68 -24.29
CA VAL A 257 31.64 -10.02 -25.32
C VAL A 257 31.63 -11.54 -25.40
N GLU A 258 30.54 -12.17 -24.96
CA GLU A 258 30.34 -13.60 -25.15
C GLU A 258 29.52 -13.80 -26.43
N GLU A 259 30.12 -14.45 -27.43
CA GLU A 259 29.49 -14.81 -28.69
C GLU A 259 28.30 -15.75 -28.44
N ALA A 260 27.13 -15.36 -28.96
CA ALA A 260 25.95 -16.20 -29.00
C ALA A 260 26.21 -17.42 -29.92
N SER A 261 26.50 -18.57 -29.31
CA SER A 261 26.43 -19.87 -29.98
C SER A 261 24.97 -20.18 -30.32
N LYS A 262 24.65 -20.21 -31.62
CA LYS A 262 23.37 -20.71 -32.13
C LYS A 262 23.21 -22.19 -31.77
N SER A 263 22.41 -22.51 -30.77
CA SER A 263 21.87 -23.86 -30.59
C SER A 263 20.54 -23.98 -31.31
N THR A 264 20.51 -24.88 -32.29
CA THR A 264 19.30 -25.31 -33.01
C THR A 264 18.51 -26.24 -32.11
N ILE A 265 17.27 -25.91 -31.80
CA ILE A 265 16.31 -26.82 -31.16
C ILE A 265 15.74 -27.72 -32.26
N THR A 266 15.84 -29.03 -32.10
CA THR A 266 15.22 -30.04 -32.99
C THR A 266 13.92 -30.57 -32.37
N GLU A 267 13.01 -31.04 -33.22
CA GLU A 267 11.63 -31.48 -32.91
C GLU A 267 11.50 -32.64 -31.89
N GLU A 268 12.61 -33.16 -31.35
CA GLU A 268 12.64 -34.18 -30.29
C GLU A 268 12.60 -33.61 -28.85
N ASP A 269 12.75 -32.29 -28.66
CA ASP A 269 12.82 -31.67 -27.33
C ASP A 269 11.44 -31.22 -26.75
N LEU A 270 10.33 -31.61 -27.37
CA LEU A 270 8.98 -31.32 -26.87
C LEU A 270 8.38 -32.56 -26.16
N PRO A 271 7.82 -32.42 -24.94
CA PRO A 271 7.16 -33.53 -24.25
C PRO A 271 5.80 -33.89 -24.93
N PRO A 272 5.36 -35.15 -24.84
CA PRO A 272 4.14 -35.63 -25.49
C PRO A 272 2.88 -35.07 -24.81
N GLU A 273 1.80 -34.94 -25.58
CA GLU A 273 0.47 -34.42 -25.16
C GLU A 273 -0.12 -35.09 -23.92
#